data_AF-A0A949GLY7-F1
#
_entry.id   AF-A0A949GLY7-F1
#
_cell.length_a   1.000
_cell.length_b   1.000
_cell.length_c   1.000
_cell.angle_alpha   90.00
_cell.angle_beta   90.00
_cell.angle_gamma   90.00
#
_symmetry.space_group_name_H-M   'P 1'
#
loop_
_entity.id
_entity.type
_entity.pdbx_description
1 polymer ?
#
loop_
_entity_poly.entity_id
_entity_poly.type
_entity_poly.pdbx_seq_one_letter_code
_entity_poly.pdbx_strand_id
1 'polypeptide(L)'
;MNIEISRRSLLIGSAAGYLSQLVGSNSASWAAPNLNLILGRPSNSSIAISLMSSESISAGIEYGTNGKTFASKSATIQLTPNVPSVFDLKNLKSNTKYFYRIRFKSLNSSISSVSKTYFFQTQRSAGKNFSFSLHGDTHPERAGKMFNSELYYVTMGNVAAQNNDFHIMLGDDFSIDPLIGKGQATKENVEKIYRTQRDWLGVIGATTPIFLVNGNHEQAAQYLLDGSTTNPAILAGN
;
A
#
# COMPACT_ATOMS: atom_id res chain seq x y z
N MET A 1 -31.18 21.96 -20.44
CA MET A 1 -30.99 23.38 -20.03
C MET A 1 -29.61 23.78 -20.53
N ASN A 2 -29.53 24.47 -21.67
CA ASN A 2 -28.26 24.93 -22.25
C ASN A 2 -27.90 26.26 -21.58
N ILE A 3 -26.72 26.34 -20.98
CA ILE A 3 -26.20 27.59 -20.42
C ILE A 3 -25.36 28.25 -21.52
N GLU A 4 -25.84 29.37 -22.06
CA GLU A 4 -25.04 30.22 -22.93
C GLU A 4 -24.03 31.03 -22.11
N ILE A 5 -22.75 30.88 -22.43
CA ILE A 5 -21.67 31.66 -21.82
C ILE A 5 -21.42 32.90 -22.70
N SER A 6 -21.71 34.10 -22.18
CA SER A 6 -21.40 35.35 -22.87
C SER A 6 -19.99 35.85 -22.56
N ARG A 7 -19.41 36.64 -23.47
CA ARG A 7 -18.05 37.24 -23.32
C ARG A 7 -17.90 38.11 -22.05
N ARG A 8 -18.99 38.63 -21.49
CA ARG A 8 -18.97 39.37 -20.21
C ARG A 8 -18.78 38.45 -19.00
N SER A 9 -19.32 37.23 -19.05
CA SER A 9 -19.12 36.20 -18.01
C SER A 9 -17.67 35.72 -17.98
N LEU A 10 -16.99 35.73 -19.12
CA LEU A 10 -15.56 35.39 -19.24
C LEU A 10 -14.66 36.46 -18.58
N LEU A 11 -14.97 37.74 -18.79
CA LEU A 11 -14.18 38.86 -18.29
C LEU A 11 -14.28 39.04 -16.77
N ILE A 12 -15.46 38.79 -16.18
CA ILE A 12 -15.65 38.83 -14.72
C ILE A 12 -14.93 37.64 -14.05
N GLY A 13 -14.94 36.46 -14.69
CA GLY A 13 -14.17 35.29 -14.22
C GLY A 13 -12.65 35.53 -14.22
N SER A 14 -12.12 36.22 -15.24
CA SER A 14 -10.68 36.53 -15.31
C SER A 14 -10.21 37.56 -14.28
N ALA A 15 -11.06 38.52 -13.89
CA ALA A 15 -10.72 39.50 -12.86
C ALA A 15 -10.73 38.88 -11.44
N ALA A 16 -11.69 37.98 -11.15
CA ALA A 16 -11.73 37.24 -9.90
C ALA A 16 -10.55 36.24 -9.76
N GLY A 17 -10.12 35.63 -10.87
CA GLY A 17 -8.95 34.75 -10.91
C GLY A 17 -7.64 35.49 -10.61
N TYR A 18 -7.48 36.72 -11.11
CA TYR A 18 -6.27 37.53 -10.86
C TYR A 18 -6.18 38.04 -9.42
N LEU A 19 -7.31 38.42 -8.81
CA LEU A 19 -7.35 38.84 -7.40
C LEU A 19 -7.06 37.69 -6.42
N SER A 20 -7.46 36.45 -6.76
CA SER A 20 -7.09 35.26 -5.96
C SER A 20 -5.59 34.95 -5.99
N GLN A 21 -4.87 35.34 -7.05
CA GLN A 21 -3.42 35.17 -7.15
C GLN A 21 -2.62 36.24 -6.37
N LEU A 22 -3.21 37.41 -6.13
CA LEU A 22 -2.56 38.50 -5.38
C LEU A 22 -2.76 38.41 -3.86
N VAL A 23 -3.76 37.66 -3.38
CA VAL A 23 -4.03 37.44 -1.94
C VAL A 23 -3.69 36.01 -1.51
N GLY A 24 -3.41 35.11 -2.46
CA GLY A 24 -2.96 33.74 -2.21
C GLY A 24 -1.50 33.72 -1.80
N SER A 25 -1.27 33.51 -0.50
CA SER A 25 0.02 33.15 0.10
C SER A 25 0.90 32.28 -0.82
N ASN A 26 2.20 32.60 -0.88
CA ASN A 26 3.28 31.76 -1.42
C ASN A 26 3.43 30.43 -0.67
N SER A 27 2.36 29.67 -0.52
CA SER A 27 2.40 28.26 -0.18
C SER A 27 2.46 27.51 -1.49
N ALA A 28 3.68 27.15 -1.92
CA ALA A 28 3.85 26.07 -2.88
C ALA A 28 2.97 24.91 -2.41
N SER A 29 1.91 24.62 -3.17
CA SER A 29 0.96 23.56 -2.81
C SER A 29 1.74 22.25 -2.82
N TRP A 30 2.04 21.75 -1.62
CA TRP A 30 2.69 20.46 -1.49
C TRP A 30 1.72 19.40 -2.03
N ALA A 31 2.08 18.79 -3.15
CA ALA A 31 1.33 17.66 -3.68
C ALA A 31 1.28 16.56 -2.63
N ALA A 32 0.09 16.07 -2.31
CA ALA A 32 -0.07 15.02 -1.33
C ALA A 32 0.71 13.77 -1.79
N PRO A 33 1.43 13.08 -0.88
CA PRO A 33 2.28 11.96 -1.22
C PRO A 33 1.40 10.78 -1.60
N ASN A 34 1.90 9.97 -2.53
CA ASN A 34 1.31 8.68 -2.80
C ASN A 34 1.69 7.74 -1.66
N LEU A 35 0.67 7.28 -0.92
CA LEU A 35 0.83 6.31 0.16
C LEU A 35 0.44 4.92 -0.36
N ASN A 36 1.34 3.95 -0.22
CA ASN A 36 1.09 2.54 -0.50
C ASN A 36 1.11 1.76 0.83
N LEU A 37 -0.02 1.13 1.14
CA LEU A 37 -0.25 0.44 2.42
C LEU A 37 -0.47 -1.05 2.17
N ILE A 38 0.21 -1.87 2.97
CA ILE A 38 0.00 -3.31 3.01
C ILE A 38 -0.24 -3.71 4.48
N LEU A 39 -1.43 -4.22 4.75
CA LEU A 39 -1.78 -4.88 6.00
C LEU A 39 -1.21 -6.29 6.00
N GLY A 40 -0.61 -6.71 7.12
CA GLY A 40 -0.06 -8.05 7.28
C GLY A 40 -0.03 -8.47 8.74
N ARG A 41 0.31 -9.74 8.97
CA ARG A 41 0.41 -10.35 10.31
C ARG A 41 -0.81 -10.04 11.23
N PRO A 42 -2.07 -10.12 10.76
CA PRO A 42 -3.21 -9.92 11.65
C PRO A 42 -3.28 -11.07 12.66
N SER A 43 -3.58 -10.75 13.91
CA SER A 43 -3.89 -11.72 14.96
C SER A 43 -5.24 -11.39 15.60
N ASN A 44 -5.58 -12.05 16.70
CA ASN A 44 -6.71 -11.66 17.53
C ASN A 44 -6.49 -10.31 18.26
N SER A 45 -5.26 -9.83 18.41
CA SER A 45 -4.98 -8.61 19.20
C SER A 45 -3.93 -7.68 18.59
N SER A 46 -3.52 -7.91 17.36
CA SER A 46 -2.53 -7.07 16.67
C SER A 46 -2.69 -7.08 15.16
N ILE A 47 -2.08 -6.09 14.51
CA ILE A 47 -1.88 -6.05 13.06
C ILE A 47 -0.61 -5.26 12.74
N ALA A 48 0.05 -5.62 11.64
CA ALA A 48 1.15 -4.83 11.08
C ALA A 48 0.67 -4.02 9.87
N ILE A 49 1.05 -2.75 9.81
CA ILE A 49 0.79 -1.87 8.67
C ILE A 49 2.13 -1.48 8.06
N SER A 50 2.44 -2.05 6.90
CA SER A 50 3.59 -1.64 6.08
C SER A 50 3.22 -0.44 5.23
N LEU A 51 3.75 0.73 5.57
CA LEU A 51 3.47 2.00 4.92
C LEU A 51 4.70 2.46 4.13
N MET A 52 4.48 2.80 2.87
CA MET A 52 5.47 3.43 1.99
C MET A 52 4.91 4.75 1.47
N SER A 53 5.76 5.77 1.36
CA SER A 53 5.41 7.11 0.88
C SER A 53 6.29 7.49 -0.32
N SER A 54 5.76 8.23 -1.29
CA SER A 54 6.56 8.80 -2.38
C SER A 54 7.47 9.95 -1.92
N GLU A 55 7.15 10.58 -0.79
CA GLU A 55 7.86 11.74 -0.24
C GLU A 55 8.37 11.46 1.17
N SER A 56 9.35 12.26 1.61
CA SER A 56 9.84 12.23 2.99
C SER A 56 8.82 12.89 3.92
N ILE A 57 8.24 12.11 4.81
CA ILE A 57 7.15 12.56 5.71
C ILE A 57 7.34 12.03 7.12
N SER A 58 6.84 12.77 8.10
CA SER A 58 6.58 12.25 9.43
C SER A 58 5.17 11.68 9.46
N ALA A 59 5.00 10.41 9.83
CA ALA A 59 3.72 9.70 9.75
C ALA A 59 3.43 8.86 11.00
N GLY A 60 2.15 8.79 11.37
CA GLY A 60 1.61 7.91 12.40
C GLY A 60 0.21 7.41 12.04
N ILE A 61 -0.24 6.36 12.71
CA ILE A 61 -1.54 5.72 12.49
C ILE A 61 -2.51 6.15 13.59
N GLU A 62 -3.67 6.67 13.21
CA GLU A 62 -4.81 6.86 14.10
C GLU A 62 -5.84 5.77 13.85
N TYR A 63 -6.37 5.13 14.89
CA TYR A 63 -7.30 4.01 14.77
C TYR A 63 -8.38 3.99 15.86
N GLY A 64 -9.51 3.35 15.57
CA GLY A 64 -10.67 3.23 16.45
C GLY A 64 -11.73 2.29 15.88
N THR A 65 -12.80 2.02 16.62
CA THR A 65 -13.79 0.97 16.25
C THR A 65 -15.09 1.51 15.64
N ASN A 66 -15.32 2.82 15.63
CA ASN A 66 -16.58 3.42 15.15
C ASN A 66 -16.45 4.19 13.82
N GLY A 67 -15.23 4.33 13.28
CA GLY A 67 -14.95 5.04 12.01
C GLY A 67 -15.12 6.56 12.05
N LYS A 68 -15.58 7.14 13.16
CA LYS A 68 -15.80 8.58 13.35
C LYS A 68 -14.74 9.22 14.24
N THR A 69 -14.35 8.51 15.30
CA THR A 69 -13.31 8.92 16.24
C THR A 69 -12.18 7.89 16.26
N PHE A 70 -10.95 8.40 16.32
CA PHE A 70 -9.74 7.59 16.34
C PHE A 70 -9.02 7.81 17.68
N ALA A 71 -9.54 7.14 18.72
CA ALA A 71 -9.10 7.35 20.11
C ALA A 71 -7.67 6.84 20.38
N SER A 72 -7.16 5.97 19.51
CA SER A 72 -5.83 5.37 19.64
C SER A 72 -4.91 5.86 18.53
N LYS A 73 -3.62 5.96 18.86
CA LYS A 73 -2.57 6.36 17.91
C LYS A 73 -1.31 5.51 18.10
N SER A 74 -0.59 5.28 17.01
CA SER A 74 0.76 4.73 17.06
C SER A 74 1.79 5.81 17.44
N ALA A 75 3.03 5.40 17.62
CA ALA A 75 4.16 6.32 17.53
C ALA A 75 4.21 6.95 16.12
N THR A 76 4.74 8.17 16.05
CA THR A 76 5.05 8.82 14.77
C THR A 76 6.50 8.51 14.42
N ILE A 77 6.77 8.10 13.18
CA ILE A 77 8.12 7.87 12.66
C ILE A 77 8.37 8.74 11.43
N GLN A 78 9.62 8.90 11.05
CA GLN A 78 9.97 9.49 9.77
C GLN A 78 10.06 8.40 8.70
N LEU A 79 9.45 8.66 7.55
CA LEU A 79 9.47 7.78 6.40
C LEU A 79 10.42 8.33 5.35
N THR A 80 11.29 7.46 4.85
CA THR A 80 12.12 7.73 3.68
C THR A 80 11.30 7.45 2.40
N PRO A 81 11.41 8.29 1.36
CA PRO A 81 10.75 8.04 0.08
C PRO A 81 11.00 6.62 -0.43
N ASN A 82 9.94 5.94 -0.87
CA ASN A 82 9.98 4.62 -1.51
C ASN A 82 10.56 3.48 -0.65
N VAL A 83 10.73 3.68 0.67
CA VAL A 83 11.15 2.64 1.61
C VAL A 83 9.97 2.30 2.52
N PRO A 84 9.52 1.03 2.55
CA PRO A 84 8.43 0.63 3.43
C PRO A 84 8.89 0.65 4.90
N SER A 85 8.04 1.19 5.78
CA SER A 85 8.21 1.14 7.24
C SER A 85 7.01 0.46 7.88
N VAL A 86 7.22 -0.29 8.95
CA VAL A 86 6.16 -1.10 9.58
C VAL A 86 5.70 -0.47 10.90
N PHE A 87 4.38 -0.30 11.03
CA PHE A 87 3.72 0.05 12.29
C PHE A 87 3.04 -1.18 12.87
N ASP A 88 3.43 -1.57 14.08
CA ASP A 88 2.76 -2.63 14.83
C ASP A 88 1.71 -2.04 15.76
N LEU A 89 0.43 -2.32 15.46
CA LEU A 89 -0.67 -2.00 16.35
C LEU A 89 -0.93 -3.21 17.25
N LYS A 90 -0.90 -3.00 18.57
CA LYS A 90 -1.03 -4.06 19.59
C LYS A 90 -2.19 -3.76 20.53
N ASN A 91 -2.53 -4.71 21.39
CA ASN A 91 -3.60 -4.61 22.38
C ASN A 91 -4.97 -4.29 21.76
N LEU A 92 -5.21 -4.80 20.54
CA LEU A 92 -6.48 -4.68 19.85
C LEU A 92 -7.49 -5.66 20.45
N LYS A 93 -8.77 -5.31 20.37
CA LYS A 93 -9.86 -6.21 20.72
C LYS A 93 -9.99 -7.29 19.65
N SER A 94 -10.19 -8.54 20.07
CA SER A 94 -10.46 -9.67 19.18
C SER A 94 -11.77 -9.54 18.44
N ASN A 95 -11.87 -10.16 17.26
CA ASN A 95 -13.07 -10.18 16.44
C ASN A 95 -13.74 -8.80 16.31
N THR A 96 -12.93 -7.77 16.08
CA THR A 96 -13.37 -6.39 16.03
C THR A 96 -12.92 -5.74 14.73
N LYS A 97 -13.86 -5.04 14.08
CA LYS A 97 -13.53 -4.16 12.96
C LYS A 97 -12.93 -2.87 13.49
N TYR A 98 -11.74 -2.55 13.00
CA TYR A 98 -11.06 -1.29 13.26
C TYR A 98 -11.08 -0.44 12.00
N PHE A 99 -11.19 0.86 12.20
CA PHE A 99 -11.01 1.89 11.19
C PHE A 99 -9.72 2.63 11.51
N TYR A 100 -8.96 2.97 10.48
CA TYR A 100 -7.70 3.68 10.66
C TYR A 100 -7.46 4.70 9.55
N ARG A 101 -6.56 5.65 9.83
CA ARG A 101 -6.07 6.63 8.85
C ARG A 101 -4.62 7.00 9.18
N ILE A 102 -3.90 7.45 8.16
CA ILE A 102 -2.53 7.93 8.31
C ILE A 102 -2.60 9.42 8.60
N ARG A 103 -2.05 9.85 9.74
CA ARG A 103 -1.74 11.27 9.98
C ARG A 103 -0.31 11.50 9.56
N PHE A 104 -0.08 12.51 8.73
CA PHE A 104 1.25 12.80 8.23
C PHE A 104 1.49 14.29 7.99
N LYS A 105 2.76 14.66 7.90
CA LYS A 105 3.21 16.01 7.54
C LYS A 105 4.56 15.94 6.83
N SER A 106 4.85 16.90 5.95
CA SER A 106 6.21 17.05 5.42
C SER A 106 7.17 17.46 6.55
N LEU A 107 8.46 17.18 6.38
CA LEU A 107 9.47 17.34 7.44
C LEU A 107 9.50 18.73 8.10
N ASN A 108 9.29 19.78 7.30
CA ASN A 108 9.39 21.18 7.75
C ASN A 108 8.01 21.85 7.92
N SER A 109 6.92 21.08 7.79
CA SER A 109 5.58 21.61 7.95
C SER A 109 5.07 21.43 9.38
N SER A 110 4.42 22.45 9.91
CA SER A 110 3.60 22.36 11.13
C SER A 110 2.17 21.89 10.82
N ILE A 111 1.77 21.89 9.55
CA ILE A 111 0.44 21.49 9.10
C ILE A 111 0.44 19.98 8.86
N SER A 112 -0.44 19.27 9.58
CA SER A 112 -0.67 17.84 9.36
C SER A 112 -1.88 17.60 8.46
N SER A 113 -1.73 16.65 7.55
CA SER A 113 -2.82 16.09 6.75
C SER A 113 -3.20 14.71 7.26
N VAL A 114 -4.36 14.22 6.81
CA VAL A 114 -4.79 12.84 7.05
C VAL A 114 -5.15 12.16 5.74
N SER A 115 -4.89 10.86 5.63
CA SER A 115 -5.37 10.06 4.51
C SER A 115 -6.89 9.88 4.58
N LYS A 116 -7.47 9.29 3.53
CA LYS A 116 -8.79 8.64 3.64
C LYS A 116 -8.80 7.60 4.76
N THR A 117 -10.00 7.27 5.25
CA THR A 117 -10.18 6.22 6.25
C THR A 117 -10.23 4.85 5.59
N TYR A 118 -9.51 3.92 6.18
CA TYR A 118 -9.44 2.51 5.84
C TYR A 118 -10.00 1.67 6.98
N PHE A 119 -10.05 0.35 6.81
CA PHE A 119 -10.47 -0.56 7.87
C PHE A 119 -9.71 -1.88 7.81
N PHE A 120 -9.74 -2.63 8.90
CA PHE A 120 -9.32 -4.02 8.94
C PHE A 120 -10.14 -4.76 10.00
N GLN A 121 -10.01 -6.09 10.02
CA GLN A 121 -10.69 -6.97 10.98
C GLN A 121 -9.63 -7.75 11.75
N THR A 122 -9.67 -7.71 13.09
CA THR A 122 -8.90 -8.66 13.89
C THR A 122 -9.53 -10.05 13.80
N GLN A 123 -8.74 -11.10 14.02
CA GLN A 123 -9.14 -12.49 13.85
C GLN A 123 -10.55 -12.77 14.40
N ARG A 124 -11.39 -13.42 13.58
CA ARG A 124 -12.72 -13.88 13.99
C ARG A 124 -12.60 -14.83 15.17
N SER A 125 -13.54 -14.75 16.12
CA SER A 125 -13.59 -15.69 17.24
C SER A 125 -13.90 -17.10 16.74
N ALA A 126 -13.45 -18.13 17.46
CA ALA A 126 -13.78 -19.52 17.15
C ALA A 126 -15.31 -19.71 17.00
N GLY A 127 -15.71 -20.50 16.01
CA GLY A 127 -17.13 -20.73 15.68
C GLY A 127 -17.83 -19.59 14.94
N LYS A 128 -17.13 -18.52 14.57
CA LYS A 128 -17.64 -17.48 13.66
C LYS A 128 -17.15 -17.73 12.24
N ASN A 129 -18.02 -17.43 11.28
CA ASN A 129 -17.66 -17.46 9.86
C ASN A 129 -16.60 -16.40 9.57
N PHE A 130 -15.70 -16.73 8.66
CA PHE A 130 -14.75 -15.82 8.06
C PHE A 130 -14.73 -16.03 6.55
N SER A 131 -14.29 -15.03 5.80
CA SER A 131 -14.07 -15.14 4.36
C SER A 131 -12.64 -14.78 4.00
N PHE A 132 -12.12 -15.43 2.97
CA PHE A 132 -10.80 -15.15 2.43
C PHE A 132 -10.82 -15.29 0.92
N SER A 133 -9.83 -14.70 0.28
CA SER A 133 -9.54 -14.91 -1.14
C SER A 133 -8.11 -15.42 -1.28
N LEU A 134 -7.81 -16.02 -2.41
CA LEU A 134 -6.46 -16.49 -2.71
C LEU A 134 -6.12 -16.29 -4.18
N HIS A 135 -4.84 -16.15 -4.47
CA HIS A 135 -4.24 -16.31 -5.79
C HIS A 135 -2.83 -16.90 -5.66
N GLY A 136 -2.18 -17.13 -6.79
CA GLY A 136 -0.76 -17.49 -6.91
C GLY A 136 -0.34 -17.28 -8.37
N ASP A 137 0.96 -17.40 -8.64
CA ASP A 137 1.53 -17.37 -9.98
C ASP A 137 1.20 -16.06 -10.74
N THR A 138 1.12 -14.92 -10.03
CA THR A 138 0.69 -13.66 -10.66
C THR A 138 1.69 -13.08 -11.65
N HIS A 139 2.98 -13.40 -11.54
CA HIS A 139 4.01 -13.13 -12.54
C HIS A 139 3.98 -11.75 -13.25
N PRO A 140 3.87 -10.61 -12.52
CA PRO A 140 3.82 -9.28 -13.15
C PRO A 140 5.04 -8.97 -14.03
N GLU A 141 6.17 -9.64 -13.79
CA GLU A 141 7.41 -9.49 -14.56
C GLU A 141 7.34 -10.07 -15.98
N ARG A 142 6.28 -10.85 -16.30
CA ARG A 142 6.05 -11.49 -17.60
C ARG A 142 5.01 -10.75 -18.45
N ALA A 143 4.93 -9.43 -18.29
CA ALA A 143 4.00 -8.56 -19.00
C ALA A 143 4.00 -8.80 -20.52
N GLY A 144 2.80 -8.94 -21.09
CA GLY A 144 2.61 -9.17 -22.54
C GLY A 144 2.88 -10.59 -23.02
N LYS A 145 3.26 -11.52 -22.12
CA LYS A 145 3.41 -12.95 -22.42
C LYS A 145 2.51 -13.83 -21.57
N MET A 146 2.72 -13.77 -20.24
CA MET A 146 1.99 -14.59 -19.25
C MET A 146 1.32 -13.72 -18.18
N PHE A 147 1.29 -12.40 -18.40
CA PHE A 147 0.66 -11.45 -17.52
C PHE A 147 -0.06 -10.37 -18.33
N ASN A 148 -1.30 -10.07 -17.93
CA ASN A 148 -2.11 -8.98 -18.43
C ASN A 148 -2.51 -8.08 -17.26
N SER A 149 -2.03 -6.83 -17.28
CA SER A 149 -2.22 -5.85 -16.21
C SER A 149 -3.68 -5.44 -16.01
N GLU A 150 -4.47 -5.36 -17.08
CA GLU A 150 -5.88 -4.97 -17.01
C GLU A 150 -6.70 -6.07 -16.33
N LEU A 151 -6.47 -7.34 -16.69
CA LEU A 151 -7.11 -8.47 -16.04
C LEU A 151 -6.70 -8.61 -14.58
N TYR A 152 -5.42 -8.35 -14.26
CA TYR A 152 -4.97 -8.39 -12.87
C TYR A 152 -5.58 -7.25 -12.05
N TYR A 153 -5.68 -6.04 -12.59
CA TYR A 153 -6.37 -4.93 -11.95
C TYR A 153 -7.84 -5.26 -11.64
N VAL A 154 -8.56 -5.85 -12.61
CA VAL A 154 -9.94 -6.32 -12.40
C VAL A 154 -10.01 -7.40 -11.31
N THR A 155 -9.06 -8.35 -11.31
CA THR A 155 -8.97 -9.39 -10.28
C THR A 155 -8.80 -8.80 -8.88
N MET A 156 -7.86 -7.86 -8.72
CA MET A 156 -7.62 -7.20 -7.43
C MET A 156 -8.80 -6.30 -7.02
N GLY A 157 -9.48 -5.67 -7.98
CA GLY A 157 -10.73 -4.94 -7.74
C GLY A 157 -11.84 -5.84 -7.22
N ASN A 158 -11.99 -7.04 -7.79
CA ASN A 158 -12.96 -8.04 -7.31
C ASN A 158 -12.62 -8.52 -5.89
N VAL A 159 -11.34 -8.76 -5.59
CA VAL A 159 -10.90 -9.07 -4.22
C VAL A 159 -11.25 -7.94 -3.25
N ALA A 160 -10.99 -6.68 -3.62
CA ALA A 160 -11.34 -5.52 -2.80
C ALA A 160 -12.86 -5.45 -2.52
N ALA A 161 -13.68 -5.71 -3.53
CA ALA A 161 -15.14 -5.63 -3.43
C ALA A 161 -15.75 -6.71 -2.51
N GLN A 162 -15.10 -7.86 -2.37
CA GLN A 162 -15.57 -8.96 -1.52
C GLN A 162 -15.44 -8.67 -0.01
N ASN A 163 -14.63 -7.69 0.39
CA ASN A 163 -14.39 -7.34 1.80
C ASN A 163 -13.99 -8.56 2.66
N ASN A 164 -13.10 -9.40 2.13
CA ASN A 164 -12.62 -10.59 2.82
C ASN A 164 -11.85 -10.23 4.11
N ASP A 165 -11.85 -11.15 5.07
CA ASP A 165 -11.08 -10.97 6.32
C ASP A 165 -9.57 -10.97 6.06
N PHE A 166 -9.11 -11.69 5.03
CA PHE A 166 -7.72 -11.68 4.56
C PHE A 166 -7.59 -12.25 3.12
N HIS A 167 -6.42 -12.05 2.52
CA HIS A 167 -6.02 -12.55 1.21
C HIS A 167 -4.76 -13.40 1.31
N ILE A 168 -4.70 -14.53 0.61
CA ILE A 168 -3.55 -15.46 0.60
C ILE A 168 -2.90 -15.45 -0.78
N MET A 169 -1.58 -15.26 -0.79
CA MET A 169 -0.73 -15.43 -1.96
C MET A 169 0.00 -16.76 -1.83
N LEU A 170 -0.23 -17.68 -2.77
CA LEU A 170 0.24 -19.07 -2.69
C LEU A 170 1.63 -19.30 -3.27
N GLY A 171 2.31 -18.25 -3.74
CA GLY A 171 3.68 -18.31 -4.25
C GLY A 171 3.77 -18.05 -5.75
N ASP A 172 5.00 -17.94 -6.24
CA ASP A 172 5.34 -17.59 -7.63
C ASP A 172 4.78 -16.22 -8.06
N ASP A 173 4.59 -15.33 -7.08
CA ASP A 173 4.06 -13.97 -7.23
C ASP A 173 5.15 -12.91 -7.34
N PHE A 174 6.39 -13.24 -6.95
CA PHE A 174 7.57 -12.38 -6.90
C PHE A 174 8.75 -13.01 -7.67
N SER A 175 8.43 -13.68 -8.77
CA SER A 175 9.36 -14.45 -9.59
C SER A 175 10.61 -13.66 -10.03
N ILE A 176 11.79 -14.16 -9.66
CA ILE A 176 13.09 -13.57 -10.05
C ILE A 176 13.83 -14.35 -11.13
N ASP A 177 13.25 -15.44 -11.63
CA ASP A 177 13.80 -16.28 -12.69
C ASP A 177 14.30 -15.50 -13.91
N PRO A 178 13.57 -14.50 -14.44
CA PRO A 178 14.05 -13.74 -15.60
C PRO A 178 15.32 -12.94 -15.31
N LEU A 179 15.56 -12.53 -14.06
CA LEU A 179 16.79 -11.86 -13.65
C LEU A 179 17.95 -12.84 -13.60
N ILE A 180 17.74 -14.04 -13.03
CA ILE A 180 18.76 -15.09 -12.95
C ILE A 180 19.18 -15.54 -14.35
N GLY A 181 18.21 -15.85 -15.23
CA GLY A 181 18.49 -16.29 -16.59
C GLY A 181 19.26 -15.27 -17.45
N LYS A 182 19.25 -13.99 -17.06
CA LYS A 182 20.01 -12.91 -17.72
C LYS A 182 21.30 -12.54 -17.00
N GLY A 183 21.63 -13.17 -15.87
CA GLY A 183 22.76 -12.78 -15.02
C GLY A 183 22.60 -11.40 -14.38
N GLN A 184 21.35 -11.00 -14.09
CA GLN A 184 20.97 -9.66 -13.61
C GLN A 184 20.31 -9.66 -12.23
N ALA A 185 20.40 -10.76 -11.47
CA ALA A 185 19.83 -10.90 -10.12
C ALA A 185 20.64 -10.13 -9.06
N THR A 186 20.78 -8.82 -9.24
CA THR A 186 21.34 -7.90 -8.23
C THR A 186 20.26 -7.49 -7.23
N LYS A 187 20.67 -7.04 -6.05
CA LYS A 187 19.74 -6.54 -5.01
C LYS A 187 18.75 -5.51 -5.57
N GLU A 188 19.25 -4.51 -6.27
CA GLU A 188 18.44 -3.44 -6.85
C GLU A 188 17.39 -3.97 -7.84
N ASN A 189 17.75 -4.95 -8.68
CA ASN A 189 16.83 -5.50 -9.66
C ASN A 189 15.79 -6.41 -9.02
N VAL A 190 16.16 -7.18 -8.00
CA VAL A 190 15.21 -7.98 -7.21
C VAL A 190 14.22 -7.06 -6.49
N GLU A 191 14.70 -6.01 -5.82
CA GLU A 191 13.84 -5.02 -5.16
C GLU A 191 12.85 -4.35 -6.12
N LYS A 192 13.21 -4.15 -7.40
CA LYS A 192 12.28 -3.64 -8.43
C LYS A 192 11.14 -4.63 -8.71
N ILE A 193 11.40 -5.94 -8.78
CA ILE A 193 10.33 -6.96 -8.92
C ILE A 193 9.36 -6.89 -7.73
N TYR A 194 9.90 -6.86 -6.52
CA TYR A 194 9.11 -6.77 -5.29
C TYR A 194 8.33 -5.47 -5.22
N ARG A 195 8.92 -4.37 -5.68
CA ARG A 195 8.24 -3.08 -5.77
C ARG A 195 7.08 -3.11 -6.76
N THR A 196 7.27 -3.69 -7.95
CA THR A 196 6.20 -3.83 -8.94
C THR A 196 5.02 -4.61 -8.37
N GLN A 197 5.28 -5.75 -7.71
CA GLN A 197 4.21 -6.53 -7.10
C GLN A 197 3.55 -5.79 -5.94
N ARG A 198 4.31 -5.08 -5.09
CA ARG A 198 3.76 -4.24 -4.02
C ARG A 198 2.82 -3.15 -4.55
N ASP A 199 3.12 -2.55 -5.71
CA ASP A 199 2.26 -1.52 -6.29
C ASP A 199 0.89 -2.10 -6.71
N TRP A 200 0.86 -3.34 -7.24
CA TRP A 200 -0.39 -4.07 -7.48
C TRP A 200 -1.15 -4.43 -6.20
N LEU A 201 -0.44 -4.93 -5.18
CA LEU A 201 -1.04 -5.26 -3.88
C LEU A 201 -1.61 -4.03 -3.18
N GLY A 202 -1.14 -2.82 -3.52
CA GLY A 202 -1.68 -1.55 -3.03
C GLY A 202 -3.18 -1.34 -3.32
N VAL A 203 -3.75 -2.06 -4.29
CA VAL A 203 -5.19 -2.04 -4.60
C VAL A 203 -6.03 -2.56 -3.42
N ILE A 204 -5.59 -3.63 -2.75
CA ILE A 204 -6.32 -4.29 -1.65
C ILE A 204 -5.66 -4.09 -0.29
N GLY A 205 -4.36 -3.81 -0.27
CA GLY A 205 -3.51 -3.94 0.91
C GLY A 205 -3.84 -2.95 2.02
N ALA A 206 -4.59 -1.88 1.75
CA ALA A 206 -5.04 -0.95 2.77
C ALA A 206 -6.30 -1.43 3.52
N THR A 207 -6.98 -2.49 3.07
CA THR A 207 -8.21 -2.97 3.71
C THR A 207 -8.23 -4.48 3.96
N THR A 208 -7.46 -5.24 3.18
CA THR A 208 -7.40 -6.70 3.25
C THR A 208 -6.00 -7.12 3.65
N PRO A 209 -5.80 -7.70 4.86
CA PRO A 209 -4.53 -8.25 5.27
C PRO A 209 -4.03 -9.34 4.32
N ILE A 210 -2.73 -9.31 4.00
CA ILE A 210 -2.09 -10.24 3.08
C ILE A 210 -1.25 -11.26 3.85
N PHE A 211 -1.42 -12.53 3.49
CA PHE A 211 -0.57 -13.65 3.87
C PHE A 211 0.21 -14.11 2.65
N LEU A 212 1.53 -14.24 2.80
CA LEU A 212 2.45 -14.63 1.73
C LEU A 212 2.99 -16.04 1.98
N VAL A 213 3.08 -16.83 0.92
CA VAL A 213 3.80 -18.10 0.87
C VAL A 213 4.80 -17.99 -0.28
N ASN A 214 6.00 -18.53 -0.09
CA ASN A 214 6.98 -18.63 -1.17
C ASN A 214 6.68 -19.86 -2.02
N GLY A 215 6.74 -19.69 -3.33
CA GLY A 215 6.85 -20.75 -4.32
C GLY A 215 8.30 -20.92 -4.79
N ASN A 216 8.48 -21.70 -5.86
CA ASN A 216 9.80 -21.99 -6.42
C ASN A 216 10.39 -20.80 -7.20
N HIS A 217 9.57 -19.97 -7.84
CA HIS A 217 10.03 -18.84 -8.65
C HIS A 217 10.53 -17.65 -7.82
N GLU A 218 10.20 -17.58 -6.52
CA GLU A 218 10.87 -16.67 -5.58
C GLU A 218 12.35 -17.03 -5.39
N GLN A 219 12.74 -18.28 -5.70
CA GLN A 219 14.11 -18.78 -5.60
C GLN A 219 14.72 -18.63 -4.19
N ALA A 220 13.88 -18.58 -3.15
CA ALA A 220 14.28 -18.38 -1.76
C ALA A 220 14.49 -19.70 -0.98
N ALA A 221 14.61 -20.83 -1.68
CA ALA A 221 14.76 -22.14 -1.06
C ALA A 221 16.16 -22.34 -0.45
N GLN A 222 16.23 -23.02 0.70
CA GLN A 222 17.49 -23.23 1.43
C GLN A 222 18.59 -23.90 0.59
N TYR A 223 18.22 -24.83 -0.30
CA TYR A 223 19.20 -25.56 -1.12
C TYR A 223 19.87 -24.69 -2.21
N LEU A 224 19.36 -23.48 -2.47
CA LEU A 224 19.91 -22.54 -3.44
C LEU A 224 21.00 -21.63 -2.84
N LEU A 225 21.22 -21.71 -1.52
CA LEU A 225 22.22 -20.94 -0.82
C LEU A 225 23.64 -21.40 -1.19
N ASP A 226 24.51 -20.45 -1.56
CA ASP A 226 25.93 -20.70 -1.89
C ASP A 226 26.92 -20.14 -0.85
N GLY A 227 26.41 -19.57 0.25
CA GLY A 227 27.21 -18.96 1.31
C GLY A 227 27.56 -17.48 1.10
N SER A 228 27.20 -16.88 -0.03
CA SER A 228 27.36 -15.45 -0.29
C SER A 228 26.13 -14.63 0.13
N THR A 229 26.33 -13.34 0.44
CA THR A 229 25.25 -12.40 0.76
C THR A 229 24.57 -11.83 -0.49
N THR A 230 25.12 -12.13 -1.68
CA THR A 230 24.63 -11.65 -2.99
C THR A 230 23.92 -12.74 -3.78
N ASN A 231 23.77 -13.94 -3.21
CA ASN A 231 23.05 -15.04 -3.83
C ASN A 231 21.56 -14.68 -4.03
N PRO A 232 20.93 -15.03 -5.17
CA PRO A 232 19.52 -14.73 -5.42
C PRO A 232 18.54 -15.18 -4.33
N ALA A 233 18.79 -16.32 -3.68
CA ALA A 233 17.96 -16.81 -2.58
C ALA A 233 18.05 -15.95 -1.32
N ILE A 234 19.20 -15.33 -1.06
CA ILE A 234 19.35 -14.32 0.01
C ILE A 234 18.67 -13.02 -0.41
N LEU A 235 18.85 -12.59 -1.66
CA LEU A 235 18.29 -11.32 -2.14
C LEU A 235 16.76 -11.33 -2.19
N ALA A 236 16.14 -12.46 -2.54
CA ALA A 236 14.70 -12.64 -2.53
C ALA A 236 14.09 -12.64 -1.11
N GLY A 237 14.86 -13.03 -0.09
CA GLY A 237 14.38 -13.12 1.29
C GLY A 237 14.49 -11.83 2.12
N ASN A 238 15.09 -10.77 1.59
CA ASN A 238 15.35 -9.49 2.29
C ASN A 238 14.25 -8.46 2.07
#